data_AF-A0A2V8F1R1-F1
#
_entry.id   AF-A0A2V8F1R1-F1
#
_cell.length_a   1.000
_cell.length_b   1.000
_cell.length_c   1.000
_cell.angle_alpha   90.00
_cell.angle_beta   90.00
_cell.angle_gamma   90.00
#
_symmetry.space_group_name_H-M   'P 1'
#
loop_
_entity.id
_entity.type
_entity.pdbx_description
1 polymer ?
#
loop_
_entity_poly.entity_id
_entity_poly.type
_entity_poly.pdbx_seq_one_letter_code
_entity_poly.pdbx_strand_id
1 'polypeptide(L)'
;MNTLLVGRLRRRKAAEFASHSARSAATRSPRGLLRRAPSWEPPIARRIVMRSGNRREGGGFMKYSRRNFAFLLPALVTASASAQGTAQTAAQPAADNPVEKLPVIKTRSYIYKDLAVTTNGQNRQRRMFTAKTHTGFKIESHQSDIAPGEVNHPPHQHLREEMMLIREGTMELTISGKPYRLGPGDVGVIGSNEMHNAKNVGTTRAEYFIVNIGRDDV
;
A
#
# COMPACT_ATOMS: atom_id res chain seq x y z
N MET A 1 -16.91 61.12 31.35
CA MET A 1 -17.27 59.73 31.66
C MET A 1 -18.77 59.58 31.48
N ASN A 2 -19.17 58.56 30.71
CA ASN A 2 -20.53 58.08 30.39
C ASN A 2 -21.51 58.99 29.62
N THR A 3 -22.37 58.51 28.70
CA THR A 3 -22.42 57.37 27.77
C THR A 3 -23.77 57.47 27.03
N LEU A 4 -23.70 57.30 25.70
CA LEU A 4 -24.70 56.87 24.70
C LEU A 4 -26.05 57.60 24.48
N LEU A 5 -26.21 57.96 23.21
CA LEU A 5 -27.36 58.51 22.50
C LEU A 5 -28.28 57.39 21.98
N VAL A 6 -29.59 57.55 22.14
CA VAL A 6 -30.64 56.66 21.61
C VAL A 6 -31.40 57.33 20.46
N GLY A 7 -31.47 56.65 19.31
CA GLY A 7 -32.67 56.56 18.47
C GLY A 7 -32.87 57.58 17.34
N ARG A 8 -33.11 57.09 16.11
CA ARG A 8 -34.45 57.04 15.48
C ARG A 8 -34.44 56.52 14.04
N LEU A 9 -35.38 55.62 13.77
CA LEU A 9 -35.85 55.16 12.46
C LEU A 9 -36.44 56.29 11.59
N ARG A 10 -36.21 56.23 10.27
CA ARG A 10 -37.15 56.66 9.21
C ARG A 10 -36.98 55.74 7.99
N ARG A 11 -37.94 54.84 7.73
CA ARG A 11 -39.07 54.91 6.77
C ARG A 11 -38.69 54.99 5.27
N ARG A 12 -38.85 53.83 4.62
CA ARG A 12 -39.49 53.47 3.33
C ARG A 12 -39.42 54.46 2.14
N LYS A 13 -39.06 53.91 0.97
CA LYS A 13 -39.86 54.02 -0.27
C LYS A 13 -39.72 52.77 -1.14
N ALA A 14 -40.87 52.28 -1.61
CA ALA A 14 -41.08 51.22 -2.59
C ALA A 14 -41.13 51.84 -4.01
N ALA A 15 -40.58 51.18 -5.04
CA ALA A 15 -41.27 50.37 -6.08
C ALA A 15 -41.52 51.11 -7.41
N GLU A 16 -41.05 50.55 -8.54
CA GLU A 16 -41.77 50.31 -9.82
C GLU A 16 -40.78 49.81 -10.91
N PHE A 17 -41.00 48.62 -11.52
CA PHE A 17 -41.51 48.35 -12.90
C PHE A 17 -40.54 48.79 -14.04
N ALA A 18 -40.23 48.06 -15.11
CA ALA A 18 -40.69 46.80 -15.70
C ALA A 18 -39.68 46.31 -16.78
N SER A 19 -39.74 45.01 -17.09
CA SER A 19 -39.50 44.31 -18.38
C SER A 19 -38.39 44.77 -19.33
N HIS A 20 -37.58 43.81 -19.84
CA HIS A 20 -37.41 43.57 -21.29
C HIS A 20 -36.63 42.26 -21.57
N SER A 21 -37.26 41.41 -22.40
CA SER A 21 -36.68 40.53 -23.42
C SER A 21 -35.68 39.42 -23.02
N ALA A 22 -36.23 38.21 -22.87
CA ALA A 22 -35.51 36.97 -23.10
C ALA A 22 -35.02 36.87 -24.56
N ARG A 23 -33.74 36.55 -24.77
CA ARG A 23 -33.26 35.95 -26.02
C ARG A 23 -32.56 34.63 -25.70
N SER A 24 -33.16 33.59 -26.26
CA SER A 24 -32.69 32.22 -26.36
C SER A 24 -31.39 32.17 -27.15
N ALA A 25 -30.34 31.57 -26.57
CA ALA A 25 -29.17 31.12 -27.30
C ALA A 25 -29.15 29.59 -27.22
N ALA A 26 -29.45 28.96 -28.35
CA ALA A 26 -29.50 27.53 -28.53
C ALA A 26 -28.12 26.89 -28.25
N THR A 27 -28.10 25.94 -27.32
CA THR A 27 -26.98 25.05 -27.04
C THR A 27 -26.79 24.08 -28.20
N ARG A 28 -25.66 24.18 -28.88
CA ARG A 28 -25.25 23.28 -29.97
C ARG A 28 -24.49 22.09 -29.35
N SER A 29 -25.15 20.93 -29.30
CA SER A 29 -24.54 19.65 -28.89
C SER A 29 -23.49 19.20 -29.94
N PRO A 30 -22.25 18.86 -29.54
CA PRO A 30 -21.34 18.15 -30.42
C PRO A 30 -21.70 16.65 -30.40
N ARG A 31 -22.09 16.14 -31.56
CA ARG A 31 -22.26 14.71 -31.85
C ARG A 31 -20.97 13.96 -31.51
N GLY A 32 -21.11 12.89 -30.72
CA GLY A 32 -20.03 12.01 -30.33
C GLY A 32 -19.41 11.27 -31.52
N LEU A 33 -18.07 11.29 -31.59
CA LEU A 33 -17.31 10.25 -32.26
C LEU A 33 -17.03 9.13 -31.24
N LEU A 34 -17.80 8.06 -31.29
CA LEU A 34 -17.43 6.79 -30.67
C LEU A 34 -16.26 6.21 -31.48
N ARG A 35 -15.03 6.47 -31.04
CA ARG A 35 -13.86 5.67 -31.44
C ARG A 35 -14.00 4.30 -30.78
N ARG A 36 -14.19 3.25 -31.58
CA ARG A 36 -14.08 1.86 -31.13
C ARG A 36 -12.69 1.64 -30.53
N ALA A 37 -12.63 1.11 -29.31
CA ALA A 37 -11.40 0.62 -28.71
C ALA A 37 -10.87 -0.59 -29.52
N PRO A 38 -9.54 -0.73 -29.69
CA PRO A 38 -8.98 -1.92 -30.32
C PRO A 38 -9.22 -3.16 -29.44
N SER A 39 -9.77 -4.21 -30.03
CA SER A 39 -9.90 -5.51 -29.39
C SER A 39 -8.53 -6.14 -29.22
N TRP A 40 -8.18 -6.45 -27.97
CA TRP A 40 -7.01 -7.26 -27.63
C TRP A 40 -7.30 -8.74 -27.95
N GLU A 41 -6.45 -9.36 -28.79
CA GLU A 41 -6.40 -10.82 -28.97
C GLU A 41 -5.12 -11.37 -28.32
N PRO A 42 -5.20 -12.44 -27.50
CA PRO A 42 -4.01 -13.02 -26.90
C PRO A 42 -3.19 -13.81 -27.94
N PRO A 43 -1.85 -13.80 -27.86
CA PRO A 43 -1.02 -14.62 -28.75
C PRO A 43 -1.21 -16.12 -28.46
N ILE A 44 -1.40 -16.89 -29.53
CA ILE A 44 -1.51 -18.36 -29.53
C ILE A 44 -0.25 -18.97 -28.89
N ALA A 45 -0.45 -19.76 -27.83
CA ALA A 45 0.61 -20.45 -27.12
C ALA A 45 1.39 -21.39 -28.06
N ARG A 46 2.66 -21.08 -28.32
CA ARG A 46 3.59 -22.02 -28.97
C ARG A 46 3.92 -23.13 -27.98
N ARG A 47 3.49 -24.35 -28.32
CA ARG A 47 3.81 -25.59 -27.61
C ARG A 47 5.32 -25.84 -27.66
N ILE A 48 6.03 -25.54 -26.58
CA ILE A 48 7.43 -25.95 -26.40
C ILE A 48 7.44 -27.45 -26.13
N VAL A 49 7.99 -28.21 -27.07
CA VAL A 49 8.30 -29.63 -26.88
C VAL A 49 9.56 -29.73 -26.03
N MET A 50 9.43 -30.12 -24.76
CA MET A 50 10.57 -30.49 -23.92
C MET A 50 11.18 -31.80 -24.43
N ARG A 51 12.40 -31.71 -24.94
CA ARG A 51 13.22 -32.87 -25.29
C ARG A 51 13.81 -33.44 -24.00
N SER A 52 13.28 -34.59 -23.56
CA SER A 52 13.86 -35.40 -22.48
C SER A 52 15.26 -35.87 -22.85
N GLY A 53 16.26 -35.44 -22.07
CA GLY A 53 17.64 -35.89 -22.16
C GLY A 53 18.08 -36.56 -20.87
N ASN A 54 18.02 -37.89 -20.83
CA ASN A 54 18.65 -38.71 -19.81
C ASN A 54 20.17 -38.58 -19.90
N ARG A 55 20.85 -38.23 -18.79
CA ARG A 55 22.26 -38.56 -18.60
C ARG A 55 22.52 -38.98 -17.15
N ARG A 56 23.21 -40.11 -17.04
CA ARG A 56 23.46 -40.90 -15.83
C ARG A 56 24.52 -40.28 -14.91
N GLU A 57 24.46 -40.80 -13.70
CA GLU A 57 25.20 -40.61 -12.44
C GLU A 57 26.70 -40.33 -12.48
N GLY A 58 27.18 -39.70 -11.41
CA GLY A 58 28.58 -39.72 -11.00
C GLY A 58 28.86 -38.95 -9.70
N GLY A 59 28.91 -39.67 -8.57
CA GLY A 59 29.94 -39.50 -7.53
C GLY A 59 29.79 -38.38 -6.47
N GLY A 60 29.73 -38.81 -5.20
CA GLY A 60 30.31 -38.05 -4.08
C GLY A 60 29.38 -37.68 -2.92
N PHE A 61 29.04 -38.64 -2.06
CA PHE A 61 28.51 -38.34 -0.72
C PHE A 61 29.63 -37.75 0.15
N MET A 62 29.59 -36.44 0.43
CA MET A 62 30.50 -35.79 1.37
C MET A 62 29.96 -35.98 2.80
N LYS A 63 30.57 -36.90 3.57
CA LYS A 63 30.25 -37.12 4.99
C LYS A 63 30.96 -36.07 5.84
N TYR A 64 30.25 -35.06 6.34
CA TYR A 64 30.78 -34.16 7.37
C TYR A 64 30.66 -34.83 8.74
N SER A 65 31.78 -35.06 9.41
CA SER A 65 31.84 -35.62 10.78
C SER A 65 32.05 -34.53 11.82
N ARG A 66 31.51 -34.74 13.03
CA ARG A 66 31.38 -33.80 14.18
C ARG A 66 32.70 -33.26 14.76
N ARG A 67 33.84 -33.45 14.09
CA ARG A 67 35.19 -33.11 14.59
C ARG A 67 35.82 -31.87 13.95
N ASN A 68 35.10 -31.14 13.09
CA ASN A 68 35.62 -29.93 12.42
C ASN A 68 35.09 -28.59 12.96
N PHE A 69 34.55 -28.54 14.19
CA PHE A 69 33.99 -27.30 14.75
C PHE A 69 34.63 -26.81 16.06
N ALA A 70 35.71 -27.44 16.51
CA ALA A 70 36.47 -26.94 17.65
C ALA A 70 37.79 -26.39 17.11
N PHE A 71 37.84 -25.08 16.88
CA PHE A 71 39.00 -24.18 16.97
C PHE A 71 38.65 -22.95 16.14
N LEU A 72 38.27 -21.86 16.83
CA LEU A 72 38.53 -20.46 16.51
C LEU A 72 37.71 -19.57 17.47
N LEU A 73 38.21 -19.46 18.71
CA LEU A 73 37.94 -18.29 19.56
C LEU A 73 39.09 -17.30 19.35
N PRO A 74 38.79 -16.00 19.20
CA PRO A 74 39.66 -14.99 19.77
C PRO A 74 38.93 -14.11 20.80
N ALA A 75 39.75 -13.69 21.76
CA ALA A 75 39.49 -12.92 22.97
C ALA A 75 38.69 -11.62 22.77
N LEU A 76 37.82 -11.35 23.75
CA LEU A 76 37.16 -10.07 23.94
C LEU A 76 38.12 -9.13 24.72
N VAL A 77 38.59 -8.06 24.07
CA VAL A 77 39.29 -6.95 24.71
C VAL A 77 38.26 -5.90 25.13
N THR A 78 38.25 -5.57 26.42
CA THR A 78 37.43 -4.49 26.98
C THR A 78 38.10 -3.14 26.72
N ALA A 79 37.49 -2.28 25.92
CA ALA A 79 37.85 -0.88 25.80
C ALA A 79 36.60 0.00 25.95
N SER A 80 36.61 0.84 26.98
CA SER A 80 35.60 1.87 27.26
C SER A 80 35.86 3.10 26.40
N ALA A 81 34.84 3.60 25.67
CA ALA A 81 34.49 5.04 25.57
C ALA A 81 33.44 5.32 24.47
N SER A 82 32.36 5.99 24.90
CA SER A 82 31.56 7.02 24.23
C SER A 82 30.84 6.77 22.89
N ALA A 83 29.52 6.94 22.99
CA ALA A 83 28.64 7.67 22.07
C ALA A 83 28.40 7.10 20.66
N GLN A 84 27.23 6.46 20.49
CA GLN A 84 26.08 7.04 19.78
C GLN A 84 24.95 6.02 19.79
N GLY A 85 23.81 6.41 20.35
CA GLY A 85 22.61 5.60 20.37
C GLY A 85 22.13 5.36 18.95
N THR A 86 22.42 4.17 18.42
CA THR A 86 21.60 3.58 17.38
C THR A 86 20.29 3.17 18.03
N ALA A 87 19.31 4.06 17.97
CA ALA A 87 17.92 3.67 18.20
C ALA A 87 17.59 2.60 17.16
N GLN A 88 17.68 1.34 17.57
CA GLN A 88 17.18 0.20 16.84
C GLN A 88 15.72 0.49 16.53
N THR A 89 15.48 0.88 15.28
CA THR A 89 14.14 0.96 14.73
C THR A 89 13.64 -0.48 14.77
N ALA A 90 12.78 -0.78 15.73
CA ALA A 90 12.09 -2.06 15.80
C ALA A 90 11.16 -2.10 14.58
N ALA A 91 11.70 -2.52 13.43
CA ALA A 91 10.90 -3.17 12.42
C ALA A 91 10.24 -4.34 13.13
N GLN A 92 8.90 -4.33 13.21
CA GLN A 92 8.18 -5.50 13.70
C GLN A 92 8.67 -6.69 12.89
N PRO A 93 9.17 -7.76 13.52
CA PRO A 93 9.53 -8.96 12.80
C PRO A 93 8.31 -9.37 11.99
N ALA A 94 8.49 -9.54 10.68
CA ALA A 94 7.49 -10.19 9.85
C ALA A 94 7.15 -11.49 10.57
N ALA A 95 5.89 -11.62 11.01
CA ALA A 95 5.48 -12.81 11.73
C ALA A 95 5.78 -14.02 10.83
N ASP A 96 6.65 -14.91 11.29
CA ASP A 96 6.95 -16.21 10.67
C ASP A 96 5.68 -17.06 10.65
N ASN A 97 4.82 -16.79 9.67
CA ASN A 97 3.57 -17.48 9.43
C ASN A 97 3.80 -18.45 8.26
N PRO A 98 4.26 -19.69 8.52
CA PRO A 98 4.47 -20.67 7.46
C PRO A 98 3.16 -20.90 6.71
N VAL A 99 3.20 -20.81 5.38
CA VAL A 99 2.02 -20.85 4.51
C VAL A 99 1.22 -22.12 4.73
N GLU A 100 1.88 -23.21 5.08
CA GLU A 100 1.29 -24.51 5.34
C GLU A 100 0.23 -24.45 6.45
N LYS A 101 0.47 -23.61 7.48
CA LYS A 101 -0.44 -23.41 8.62
C LYS A 101 -1.51 -22.36 8.37
N LEU A 102 -1.42 -21.58 7.30
CA LEU A 102 -2.43 -20.56 7.01
C LEU A 102 -3.78 -21.18 6.63
N PRO A 103 -4.89 -20.58 7.07
CA PRO A 103 -6.21 -21.03 6.67
C PRO A 103 -6.41 -20.81 5.16
N VAL A 104 -7.12 -21.74 4.50
CA VAL A 104 -7.62 -21.50 3.14
C VAL A 104 -8.69 -20.41 3.20
N ILE A 105 -8.64 -19.45 2.28
CA ILE A 105 -9.66 -18.40 2.17
C ILE A 105 -11.05 -19.03 2.01
N LYS A 106 -12.00 -18.52 2.80
CA LYS A 106 -13.42 -18.90 2.74
C LYS A 106 -14.26 -17.66 2.40
N THR A 107 -15.44 -17.90 1.85
CA THR A 107 -16.45 -16.86 1.61
C THR A 107 -16.82 -16.16 2.90
N ARG A 108 -16.55 -14.85 2.98
CA ARG A 108 -16.97 -13.98 4.09
C ARG A 108 -16.88 -12.51 3.69
N SER A 109 -17.61 -11.66 4.40
CA SER A 109 -17.48 -10.21 4.36
C SER A 109 -16.60 -9.69 5.50
N TYR A 110 -15.90 -8.59 5.24
CA TYR A 110 -15.19 -7.81 6.26
C TYR A 110 -15.87 -6.46 6.38
N ILE A 111 -16.65 -6.28 7.45
CA ILE A 111 -17.40 -5.05 7.68
C ILE A 111 -16.50 -4.05 8.40
N TYR A 112 -16.21 -2.91 7.77
CA TYR A 112 -15.23 -1.92 8.24
C TYR A 112 -15.36 -1.54 9.72
N LYS A 113 -16.60 -1.26 10.17
CA LYS A 113 -16.89 -0.87 11.55
C LYS A 113 -16.66 -1.98 12.58
N ASP A 114 -16.63 -3.23 12.15
CA ASP A 114 -16.50 -4.40 13.02
C ASP A 114 -15.05 -4.93 13.07
N LEU A 115 -14.15 -4.36 12.26
CA LEU A 115 -12.74 -4.74 12.26
C LEU A 115 -12.01 -4.08 13.44
N ALA A 116 -11.22 -4.89 14.15
CA ALA A 116 -10.34 -4.39 15.21
C ALA A 116 -9.33 -3.39 14.65
N VAL A 117 -9.16 -2.27 15.37
CA VAL A 117 -8.21 -1.21 15.03
C VAL A 117 -6.92 -1.43 15.80
N THR A 118 -5.81 -1.53 15.09
CA THR A 118 -4.47 -1.44 15.66
C THR A 118 -3.92 -0.04 15.39
N THR A 119 -3.35 0.61 16.40
CA THR A 119 -2.82 1.98 16.30
C THR A 119 -1.31 1.95 16.46
N ASN A 120 -0.61 2.72 15.62
CA ASN A 120 0.83 2.98 15.72
C ASN A 120 1.06 4.49 15.58
N GLY A 121 1.33 5.17 16.71
CA GLY A 121 1.36 6.62 16.74
C GLY A 121 0.03 7.22 16.27
N GLN A 122 0.08 8.02 15.20
CA GLN A 122 -1.12 8.60 14.57
C GLN A 122 -1.74 7.68 13.50
N ASN A 123 -1.07 6.60 13.11
CA ASN A 123 -1.54 5.69 12.06
C ASN A 123 -2.42 4.60 12.64
N ARG A 124 -3.38 4.12 11.85
CA ARG A 124 -4.34 3.08 12.23
C ARG A 124 -4.38 2.01 11.15
N GLN A 125 -4.61 0.77 11.55
CA GLN A 125 -4.72 -0.36 10.63
C GLN A 125 -5.84 -1.30 11.06
N ARG A 126 -6.51 -1.89 10.07
CA ARG A 126 -7.54 -2.92 10.24
C ARG A 126 -7.18 -4.13 9.39
N ARG A 127 -6.80 -5.24 10.03
CA ARG A 127 -6.48 -6.50 9.34
C ARG A 127 -7.78 -7.14 8.85
N MET A 128 -7.81 -7.57 7.58
CA MET A 128 -8.90 -8.39 7.05
C MET A 128 -8.51 -9.86 7.13
N PHE A 129 -7.43 -10.26 6.45
CA PHE A 129 -6.95 -11.64 6.51
C PHE A 129 -5.45 -11.77 6.25
N THR A 130 -4.93 -12.90 6.71
CA THR A 130 -3.68 -13.52 6.28
C THR A 130 -4.01 -14.98 6.06
N ALA A 131 -3.96 -15.45 4.81
CA ALA A 131 -4.53 -16.72 4.41
C ALA A 131 -3.80 -17.30 3.19
N LYS A 132 -4.22 -18.48 2.74
CA LYS A 132 -3.81 -19.05 1.46
C LYS A 132 -4.99 -19.25 0.52
N THR A 133 -4.74 -19.16 -0.78
CA THR A 133 -5.72 -19.57 -1.81
C THR A 133 -5.94 -21.09 -1.75
N HIS A 134 -6.95 -21.59 -2.46
CA HIS A 134 -7.21 -23.03 -2.57
C HIS A 134 -6.04 -23.81 -3.21
N THR A 135 -5.18 -23.14 -3.99
CA THR A 135 -3.96 -23.70 -4.58
C THR A 135 -2.71 -23.50 -3.72
N GLY A 136 -2.85 -22.87 -2.55
CA GLY A 136 -1.74 -22.69 -1.61
C GLY A 136 -0.94 -21.40 -1.75
N PHE A 137 -1.37 -20.42 -2.54
CA PHE A 137 -0.70 -19.11 -2.60
C PHE A 137 -1.03 -18.28 -1.37
N LYS A 138 -0.01 -17.82 -0.64
CA LYS A 138 -0.19 -16.89 0.47
C LYS A 138 -0.67 -15.54 -0.04
N ILE A 139 -1.66 -14.99 0.65
CA ILE A 139 -2.21 -13.67 0.38
C ILE A 139 -2.63 -13.02 1.70
N GLU A 140 -2.35 -11.73 1.83
CA GLU A 140 -2.74 -10.93 2.98
C GLU A 140 -3.43 -9.64 2.53
N SER A 141 -4.36 -9.15 3.33
CA SER A 141 -4.95 -7.85 3.09
C SER A 141 -5.32 -7.14 4.39
N HIS A 142 -5.14 -5.83 4.39
CA HIS A 142 -5.54 -4.92 5.45
C HIS A 142 -5.86 -3.54 4.88
N GLN A 143 -6.58 -2.74 5.65
CA GLN A 143 -6.76 -1.31 5.39
C GLN A 143 -5.88 -0.52 6.35
N SER A 144 -5.25 0.53 5.85
CA SER A 144 -4.43 1.45 6.64
C SER A 144 -4.94 2.87 6.50
N ASP A 145 -4.96 3.60 7.62
CA ASP A 145 -5.25 5.02 7.68
C ASP A 145 -4.00 5.76 8.17
N ILE A 146 -3.41 6.59 7.32
CA ILE A 146 -2.14 7.28 7.58
C ILE A 146 -2.40 8.77 7.80
N ALA A 147 -1.93 9.32 8.93
CA ALA A 147 -2.13 10.74 9.22
C ALA A 147 -1.35 11.64 8.25
N PRO A 148 -1.76 12.91 8.06
CA PRO A 148 -1.03 13.85 7.20
C PRO A 148 0.46 13.93 7.58
N GLY A 149 1.34 13.84 6.60
CA GLY A 149 2.79 13.93 6.80
C GLY A 149 3.47 12.67 7.35
N GLU A 150 2.71 11.69 7.83
CA GLU A 150 3.26 10.47 8.43
C GLU A 150 3.80 9.48 7.39
N VAL A 151 4.84 8.76 7.79
CA VAL A 151 5.41 7.64 7.05
C VAL A 151 4.77 6.35 7.56
N ASN A 152 4.32 5.49 6.65
CA ASN A 152 3.68 4.23 7.01
C ASN A 152 4.70 3.26 7.63
N HIS A 153 5.85 3.09 6.96
CA HIS A 153 6.96 2.27 7.41
C HIS A 153 8.28 2.80 6.80
N PRO A 154 9.43 2.53 7.45
CA PRO A 154 10.73 2.85 6.87
C PRO A 154 10.94 2.10 5.54
N PRO A 155 11.91 2.56 4.72
CA PRO A 155 12.33 1.84 3.53
C PRO A 155 12.74 0.40 3.85
N HIS A 156 12.14 -0.55 3.14
CA HIS A 156 12.47 -1.97 3.24
C HIS A 156 12.15 -2.68 1.92
N GLN A 157 12.46 -3.96 1.83
CA GLN A 157 12.09 -4.83 0.72
C GLN A 157 11.72 -6.22 1.26
N HIS A 158 10.97 -6.97 0.45
CA HIS A 158 10.59 -8.35 0.74
C HIS A 158 10.30 -9.07 -0.59
N LEU A 159 10.38 -10.40 -0.59
CA LEU A 159 10.18 -11.20 -1.81
C LEU A 159 8.72 -11.16 -2.29
N ARG A 160 7.77 -10.86 -1.39
CA ARG A 160 6.36 -10.68 -1.73
C ARG A 160 6.13 -9.51 -2.67
N GLU A 161 5.21 -9.66 -3.62
CA GLU A 161 4.61 -8.52 -4.32
C GLU A 161 3.58 -7.82 -3.42
N GLU A 162 3.46 -6.50 -3.59
CA GLU A 162 2.52 -5.69 -2.82
C GLU A 162 1.74 -4.72 -3.73
N MET A 163 0.46 -4.55 -3.46
CA MET A 163 -0.41 -3.61 -4.15
C MET A 163 -1.02 -2.63 -3.15
N MET A 164 -0.90 -1.33 -3.42
CA MET A 164 -1.52 -0.25 -2.65
C MET A 164 -2.68 0.35 -3.44
N LEU A 165 -3.91 0.20 -2.94
CA LEU A 165 -5.12 0.68 -3.60
C LEU A 165 -5.68 1.86 -2.81
N ILE A 166 -5.56 3.07 -3.34
CA ILE A 166 -5.93 4.29 -2.60
C ILE A 166 -7.44 4.47 -2.60
N ARG A 167 -8.01 4.61 -1.40
CA ARG A 167 -9.41 4.91 -1.19
C ARG A 167 -9.64 6.41 -0.94
N GLU A 168 -8.81 7.03 -0.10
CA GLU A 168 -8.91 8.45 0.28
C GLU A 168 -7.51 9.08 0.46
N GLY A 169 -7.41 10.40 0.34
CA GLY A 169 -6.18 11.16 0.57
C GLY A 169 -5.13 11.04 -0.54
N THR A 170 -3.87 11.33 -0.21
CA THR A 170 -2.76 11.34 -1.18
C THR A 170 -1.52 10.70 -0.58
N MET A 171 -1.12 9.57 -1.15
CA MET A 171 0.10 8.85 -0.77
C MET A 171 1.20 9.10 -1.79
N GLU A 172 2.43 9.14 -1.32
CA GLU A 172 3.62 8.94 -2.14
C GLU A 172 4.17 7.56 -1.82
N LEU A 173 4.16 6.70 -2.83
CA LEU A 173 4.80 5.40 -2.82
C LEU A 173 6.15 5.55 -3.54
N THR A 174 7.26 5.36 -2.82
CA THR A 174 8.59 5.41 -3.42
C THR A 174 9.07 3.98 -3.64
N ILE A 175 9.42 3.65 -4.87
CA ILE A 175 9.90 2.32 -5.28
C ILE A 175 11.24 2.50 -5.97
N SER A 176 12.29 1.86 -5.45
CA SER A 176 13.66 1.96 -5.95
C SER A 176 14.11 3.41 -6.18
N GLY A 177 13.82 4.25 -5.19
CA GLY A 177 14.16 5.68 -5.19
C GLY A 177 13.28 6.58 -6.06
N LYS A 178 12.34 6.01 -6.83
CA LYS A 178 11.41 6.78 -7.66
C LYS A 178 10.08 7.02 -6.93
N PRO A 179 9.67 8.29 -6.71
CA PRO A 179 8.41 8.59 -6.07
C PRO A 179 7.23 8.49 -7.07
N TYR A 180 6.13 7.91 -6.60
CA TYR A 180 4.85 7.83 -7.30
C TYR A 180 3.77 8.44 -6.40
N ARG A 181 3.15 9.53 -6.85
CA ARG A 181 2.02 10.14 -6.15
C ARG A 181 0.72 9.47 -6.58
N LEU A 182 -0.04 9.00 -5.60
CA LEU A 182 -1.26 8.22 -5.78
C LEU A 182 -2.41 8.88 -5.01
N GLY A 183 -3.51 9.13 -5.69
CA GLY A 183 -4.77 9.65 -5.15
C GLY A 183 -5.91 8.62 -5.22
N PRO A 184 -7.15 8.99 -4.83
CA PRO A 184 -8.27 8.06 -4.79
C PRO A 184 -8.53 7.38 -6.14
N GLY A 185 -8.61 6.04 -6.13
CA GLY A 185 -8.78 5.22 -7.33
C GLY A 185 -7.47 4.78 -7.99
N ASP A 186 -6.34 5.39 -7.64
CA ASP A 186 -5.03 4.96 -8.14
C ASP A 186 -4.54 3.68 -7.43
N VAL A 187 -3.73 2.91 -8.15
CA VAL A 187 -3.11 1.69 -7.65
C VAL A 187 -1.61 1.75 -7.85
N GLY A 188 -0.86 1.59 -6.77
CA GLY A 188 0.57 1.31 -6.79
C GLY A 188 0.82 -0.20 -6.76
N VAL A 189 1.78 -0.68 -7.55
CA VAL A 189 2.22 -2.08 -7.53
C VAL A 189 3.72 -2.10 -7.29
N ILE A 190 4.14 -2.87 -6.30
CA ILE A 190 5.51 -3.05 -5.87
C ILE A 190 5.92 -4.46 -6.30
N GLY A 191 6.92 -4.53 -7.17
CA GLY A 191 7.49 -5.80 -7.62
C GLY A 191 8.21 -6.54 -6.50
N SER A 192 8.39 -7.83 -6.69
CA SER A 192 9.17 -8.68 -5.77
C SER A 192 10.55 -8.07 -5.52
N ASN A 193 10.92 -7.99 -4.24
CA ASN A 193 12.22 -7.55 -3.77
C ASN A 193 12.64 -6.13 -4.19
N GLU A 194 11.69 -5.27 -4.54
CA GLU A 194 11.93 -3.85 -4.78
C GLU A 194 12.01 -3.10 -3.45
N MET A 195 13.00 -2.22 -3.28
CA MET A 195 13.07 -1.32 -2.12
C MET A 195 11.92 -0.32 -2.16
N HIS A 196 11.16 -0.20 -1.08
CA HIS A 196 9.99 0.67 -1.06
C HIS A 196 9.68 1.29 0.31
N ASN A 197 9.03 2.44 0.28
CA ASN A 197 8.39 3.09 1.44
C ASN A 197 7.15 3.87 0.99
N ALA A 198 6.24 4.14 1.93
CA ALA A 198 5.04 4.92 1.67
C ALA A 198 4.85 6.04 2.69
N LYS A 199 4.47 7.22 2.22
CA LYS A 199 4.23 8.42 3.04
C LYS A 199 2.92 9.08 2.64
N ASN A 200 2.15 9.57 3.60
CA ASN A 200 1.07 10.49 3.30
C ASN A 200 1.66 11.89 3.06
N VAL A 201 1.63 12.35 1.80
CA VAL A 201 2.13 13.67 1.40
C VAL A 201 1.01 14.71 1.28
N GLY A 202 -0.24 14.31 1.53
CA GLY A 202 -1.39 15.19 1.57
C GLY A 202 -1.55 15.92 2.91
N THR A 203 -2.55 16.81 2.94
CA THR A 203 -2.95 17.57 4.14
C THR A 203 -4.09 16.91 4.93
N THR A 204 -4.68 15.85 4.38
CA THR A 204 -5.75 15.06 5.02
C THR A 204 -5.26 13.64 5.30
N ARG A 205 -5.99 12.90 6.13
CA ARG A 205 -5.74 11.46 6.32
C ARG A 205 -5.88 10.73 4.99
N ALA A 206 -5.00 9.77 4.75
CA ALA A 206 -5.06 8.90 3.59
C ALA A 206 -5.50 7.51 4.03
N GLU A 207 -6.43 6.91 3.30
CA GLU A 207 -6.92 5.55 3.53
C GLU A 207 -6.63 4.72 2.28
N TYR A 208 -6.08 3.53 2.47
CA TYR A 208 -5.82 2.60 1.37
C TYR A 208 -5.94 1.15 1.82
N PHE A 209 -6.15 0.27 0.85
CA PHE A 209 -6.03 -1.17 1.04
C PHE A 209 -4.65 -1.63 0.57
N ILE A 210 -4.05 -2.55 1.33
CA ILE A 210 -2.90 -3.32 0.85
C ILE A 210 -3.35 -4.72 0.48
N VAL A 211 -2.80 -5.25 -0.60
CA VAL A 211 -2.82 -6.68 -0.92
C VAL A 211 -1.38 -7.14 -1.06
N ASN A 212 -1.01 -8.11 -0.25
CA ASN A 212 0.31 -8.73 -0.27
C ASN A 212 0.18 -10.14 -0.84
N ILE A 213 1.01 -10.49 -1.81
CA ILE A 213 0.94 -11.75 -2.56
C ILE A 213 2.30 -12.43 -2.48
N GLY A 214 2.29 -13.75 -2.32
CA GLY A 214 3.52 -14.54 -2.28
C GLY A 214 4.05 -14.76 -0.86
N ARG A 215 5.31 -15.21 -0.77
CA ARG A 215 5.92 -15.67 0.47
C ARG A 215 7.42 -15.33 0.48
N ASP A 216 7.98 -15.15 1.67
CA ASP A 216 9.37 -14.72 1.88
C ASP A 216 10.34 -15.92 2.09
N ASP A 217 9.82 -17.15 2.04
CA ASP A 217 10.50 -18.41 2.35
C ASP A 217 10.74 -19.30 1.11
N VAL A 218 10.71 -18.73 -0.11
CA VAL A 218 10.96 -19.45 -1.38
C VAL A 218 12.06 -18.85 -2.23
#